data_AF-A0A1H6KFU6-F1
#
_entry.id   AF-A0A1H6KFU6-F1
#
_cell.length_a   1.000
_cell.length_b   1.000
_cell.length_c   1.000
_cell.angle_alpha   90.00
_cell.angle_beta   90.00
_cell.angle_gamma   90.00
#
_symmetry.space_group_name_H-M   'P 1'
#
loop_
_entity.id
_entity.type
_entity.pdbx_description
1 polymer ?
#
loop_
_entity_poly.entity_id
_entity_poly.type
_entity_poly.pdbx_seq_one_letter_code
_entity_poly.pdbx_strand_id
1 'polypeptide(L)' 'MNDSIESKANGTISPKKNSNKRKLYDHQRMAMKNLDVMNRQSSYSTLVVLPTGGGKTYTAAVWLLRNAIDKKHKVL' A
#
# COMPACT_ATOMS: atom_id res chain seq x y z
N MET A 1 23.32 -25.61 30.65
CA MET A 1 23.27 -26.13 29.27
C MET A 1 21.96 -25.61 28.70
N ASN A 2 22.01 -24.59 27.85
CA ASN A 2 20.79 -23.95 27.32
C ASN A 2 20.31 -24.77 26.13
N ASP A 3 19.23 -25.52 26.31
CA ASP A 3 18.53 -26.17 25.20
C ASP A 3 17.87 -25.10 24.34
N SER A 4 18.30 -24.99 23.10
CA SER A 4 17.67 -24.15 22.08
C SER A 4 16.67 -24.99 21.30
N ILE A 5 15.42 -24.53 21.23
CA ILE A 5 14.36 -25.17 20.47
C ILE A 5 14.33 -24.50 19.09
N GLU A 6 14.82 -25.20 18.06
CA GLU A 6 14.67 -24.74 16.68
C GLU A 6 13.23 -24.96 16.18
N SER A 7 12.52 -23.85 15.97
CA SER A 7 11.20 -23.84 15.34
C SER A 7 11.33 -24.02 13.82
N LYS A 8 10.83 -25.15 13.30
CA LYS A 8 10.71 -25.45 11.85
C LYS A 8 9.55 -24.72 11.14
N ALA A 9 8.96 -23.70 11.75
CA ALA A 9 7.88 -22.93 11.14
C ALA A 9 8.42 -21.88 10.15
N ASN A 10 9.05 -22.33 9.06
CA ASN A 10 9.42 -21.47 7.95
C ASN A 10 8.69 -21.90 6.67
N GLY A 11 8.30 -20.92 5.86
CA GLY A 11 7.61 -21.14 4.59
C GLY A 11 8.07 -20.13 3.54
N THR A 12 8.09 -20.55 2.29
CA THR A 12 8.46 -19.69 1.17
C THR A 12 7.23 -18.97 0.64
N ILE A 13 7.19 -17.65 0.80
CA ILE A 13 6.12 -16.82 0.22
C ILE A 13 6.49 -16.51 -1.23
N SER A 14 5.66 -16.94 -2.16
CA SER A 14 5.80 -16.60 -3.58
C SER A 14 4.70 -15.60 -3.98
N PRO A 15 5.03 -14.46 -4.61
CA PRO A 15 4.03 -13.50 -5.07
C PRO A 15 3.16 -14.12 -6.15
N LYS A 16 1.84 -14.01 -6.01
CA LYS A 16 0.91 -14.37 -7.09
C LYS A 16 1.06 -13.33 -8.20
N LYS A 17 1.51 -13.74 -9.39
CA LYS A 17 1.77 -12.86 -10.54
C LYS A 17 0.52 -12.25 -11.20
N ASN A 18 -0.67 -12.55 -10.69
CA ASN A 18 -1.93 -12.10 -11.29
C ASN A 18 -2.22 -10.64 -10.90
N SER A 19 -2.60 -9.84 -11.89
CA SER A 19 -3.04 -8.46 -11.65
C SER A 19 -4.35 -8.41 -10.88
N ASN A 20 -4.50 -7.43 -9.99
CA ASN A 20 -5.76 -7.17 -9.32
C ASN A 20 -6.84 -6.77 -10.35
N LYS A 21 -7.88 -7.59 -10.52
CA LYS A 21 -8.98 -7.35 -11.47
C LYS A 21 -9.90 -6.19 -11.05
N ARG A 22 -9.76 -5.67 -9.83
CA ARG A 22 -10.63 -4.65 -9.27
C ARG A 22 -10.39 -3.31 -9.98
N LYS A 23 -11.43 -2.79 -10.64
CA LYS A 23 -11.41 -1.45 -11.24
C LYS A 23 -11.66 -0.41 -10.15
N LEU A 24 -10.88 0.67 -10.17
CA LEU A 24 -11.07 1.81 -9.27
C LEU A 24 -12.30 2.61 -9.65
N TYR A 25 -13.08 3.02 -8.66
CA TYR A 25 -14.14 4.01 -8.84
C TYR A 25 -13.55 5.41 -9.08
N ASP A 26 -14.36 6.31 -9.63
CA ASP A 26 -13.91 7.63 -10.07
C ASP A 26 -13.37 8.48 -8.93
N HIS A 27 -14.05 8.48 -7.78
CA HIS A 27 -13.58 9.17 -6.58
C HIS A 27 -12.23 8.64 -6.09
N GLN A 28 -11.96 7.34 -6.26
CA GLN A 28 -10.67 6.75 -5.89
C GLN A 28 -9.58 7.15 -6.86
N ARG A 29 -9.86 7.16 -8.18
CA ARG A 29 -8.92 7.61 -9.21
C ARG A 29 -8.54 9.08 -9.00
N MET A 30 -9.53 9.92 -8.69
CA MET A 30 -9.32 11.34 -8.41
C MET A 30 -8.50 11.54 -7.13
N ALA A 31 -8.83 10.82 -6.05
CA ALA A 31 -8.04 10.85 -4.82
C ALA A 31 -6.58 10.46 -5.06
N MET A 32 -6.32 9.39 -5.81
CA MET A 32 -4.95 8.97 -6.16
C MET A 32 -4.21 10.03 -6.99
N LYS A 33 -4.88 10.67 -7.97
CA LYS A 33 -4.28 11.75 -8.76
C LYS A 33 -3.87 12.94 -7.88
N ASN A 34 -4.65 13.26 -6.85
CA ASN A 34 -4.32 14.31 -5.89
C ASN A 34 -3.15 13.89 -4.97
N LEU A 35 -3.06 12.61 -4.60
CA LEU A 35 -1.92 12.09 -3.85
C LEU A 35 -0.61 12.18 -4.64
N ASP A 36 -0.64 12.14 -5.98
CA ASP A 36 0.58 12.26 -6.80
C ASP A 36 1.34 13.59 -6.62
N VAL A 37 0.73 14.60 -6.00
CA VAL A 37 1.44 15.83 -5.58
C VAL A 37 2.59 15.51 -4.63
N MET A 38 2.43 14.50 -3.77
CA MET A 38 3.45 14.03 -2.82
C MET A 38 4.71 13.51 -3.51
N ASN A 39 4.62 13.04 -4.76
CA ASN A 39 5.79 12.59 -5.52
C ASN A 39 6.67 13.75 -6.01
N ARG A 40 6.18 14.99 -5.96
CA ARG A 40 6.83 16.18 -6.53
C ARG A 40 7.36 17.15 -5.48
N GLN A 41 6.89 17.03 -4.24
CA GLN A 41 7.20 17.95 -3.15
C GLN A 41 8.06 17.23 -2.12
N SER A 42 9.15 17.86 -1.68
CA SER A 42 10.08 17.29 -0.67
C SER A 42 9.43 17.15 0.71
N SER A 43 8.42 17.97 0.99
CA SER A 43 7.57 17.89 2.18
C SER A 43 6.12 18.11 1.76
N TYR A 44 5.25 17.17 2.12
CA TYR A 44 3.83 17.23 1.77
C TYR A 44 2.99 16.48 2.81
N SER A 45 1.87 17.07 3.19
CA SER A 45 0.86 16.45 4.06
C SER A 45 -0.51 16.63 3.44
N THR A 46 -1.35 15.61 3.56
CA THR A 46 -2.67 15.57 2.92
C THR A 46 -3.63 14.74 3.75
N LEU A 47 -4.92 15.00 3.60
CA LEU A 47 -5.99 14.24 4.25
C LEU A 47 -6.86 13.56 3.18
N VAL A 48 -6.98 12.24 3.24
CA VAL A 48 -7.87 11.48 2.35
C VAL A 48 -9.23 11.31 3.02
N VAL A 49 -10.23 12.04 2.53
CA VAL A 49 -11.61 11.97 3.03
C VAL A 49 -12.48 11.26 1.99
N LEU A 50 -12.92 10.05 2.30
CA LEU A 50 -13.97 9.32 1.56
C LEU A 50 -14.96 8.72 2.58
N PRO A 51 -16.24 8.50 2.23
CA PRO A 51 -17.19 7.86 3.14
C PRO A 51 -16.77 6.43 3.50
N THR A 52 -17.32 5.89 4.59
CA THR A 52 -17.13 4.47 4.93
C THR A 52 -17.76 3.58 3.86
N GLY A 53 -17.11 2.47 3.50
CA GLY A 53 -17.43 1.71 2.29
C GLY A 53 -16.92 2.32 0.98
N GLY A 54 -16.58 3.62 0.95
CA GLY A 54 -16.03 4.31 -0.22
C GLY A 54 -14.58 3.94 -0.58
N GLY A 55 -13.94 3.11 0.24
CA GLY A 55 -12.63 2.52 -0.06
C GLY A 55 -11.42 3.38 0.33
N LYS A 56 -11.52 4.23 1.37
CA LYS A 56 -10.39 5.00 1.95
C LYS A 56 -9.10 4.19 2.07
N THR A 57 -9.15 3.09 2.82
CA THR A 57 -8.00 2.22 3.09
C THR A 57 -7.43 1.63 1.81
N TYR A 58 -8.29 1.15 0.91
CA TYR A 58 -7.87 0.59 -0.35
C TYR A 58 -7.18 1.63 -1.25
N THR A 59 -7.75 2.83 -1.36
CA THR A 59 -7.18 3.93 -2.14
C THR A 59 -5.79 4.33 -1.62
N ALA A 60 -5.64 4.53 -0.31
CA ALA A 60 -4.35 4.87 0.30
C ALA A 60 -3.33 3.75 0.12
N ALA A 61 -3.69 2.50 0.44
CA ALA A 61 -2.78 1.35 0.34
C ALA A 61 -2.31 1.11 -1.09
N VAL A 62 -3.21 1.15 -2.10
CA VAL A 62 -2.83 0.96 -3.51
C VAL A 62 -1.91 2.08 -3.99
N TRP A 63 -2.15 3.32 -3.55
CA TRP A 63 -1.26 4.43 -3.89
C TRP A 63 0.13 4.25 -3.27
N LEU A 64 0.20 3.90 -1.98
CA LEU A 64 1.46 3.67 -1.25
C LEU A 64 2.23 2.46 -1.80
N LEU A 65 1.55 1.38 -2.20
CA LEU A 65 2.20 0.24 -2.84
C LEU A 65 2.98 0.68 -4.09
N ARG A 66 2.33 1.46 -4.96
CA ARG A 66 2.90 1.88 -6.25
C ARG A 66 3.95 2.99 -6.12
N ASN A 67 3.75 3.91 -5.19
CA ASN A 67 4.57 5.13 -5.10
C ASN A 67 5.62 5.08 -4.01
N ALA A 68 5.46 4.23 -3.00
CA ALA A 68 6.40 4.07 -1.90
C ALA A 68 7.05 2.68 -1.89
N ILE A 69 6.26 1.60 -1.77
CA ILE A 69 6.80 0.24 -1.59
C ILE A 69 7.55 -0.26 -2.84
N ASP A 70 6.98 -0.09 -4.04
CA ASP A 70 7.64 -0.46 -5.31
C ASP A 70 8.96 0.31 -5.52
N LYS A 71 9.10 1.48 -4.87
CA LYS A 71 10.31 2.30 -4.85
C LYS A 71 11.20 2.06 -3.62
N LYS A 72 10.93 1.00 -2.85
CA LYS A 72 11.67 0.58 -1.65
C LYS A 72 11.64 1.59 -0.49
N HIS A 73 10.65 2.46 -0.44
CA HIS A 73 10.40 3.30 0.74
C HIS A 73 9.65 2.51 1.82
N LYS A 74 9.90 2.87 3.09
CA LYS A 74 9.16 2.32 4.23
C LYS A 74 7.85 3.10 4.43
N VAL A 75 6.80 2.38 4.80
CA VAL A 75 5.47 2.93 5.12
C VAL A 75 5.14 2.48 6.55
N LEU A 76 4.64 3.40 7.37
CA LEU A 76 4.21 3.16 8.76
C LEU A 76 2.70 2.92 8.84
#